data_AF-A0A2A4QIP4-F1
#
_entry.id   AF-A0A2A4QIP4-F1
#
_cell.length_a   1.000
_cell.length_b   1.000
_cell.length_c   1.000
_cell.angle_alpha   90.00
_cell.angle_beta   90.00
_cell.angle_gamma   90.00
#
_symmetry.space_group_name_H-M   'P 1'
#
loop_
_entity.id
_entity.type
_entity.pdbx_description
1 polymer ?
#
loop_
_entity_poly.entity_id
_entity_poly.type
_entity_poly.pdbx_seq_one_letter_code
_entity_poly.pdbx_strand_id
1 'polypeptide(L)'
;MLVEREIFADWRPPYAYVPGRSPRHAENLFDRFKVDANIDDDQFSSSNAWRFGLAFLNDGYFWESHEVLESIWLAAAQNSAQKCMVQGIIQLANAGLKFKMKQDDAGNRLLIMADGLIEEASRRGGLAVLGLSAANISILRAVVETIRMPDYAK
;
A
#
# COMPACT_ATOMS: atom_id res chain seq x y z
N MET A 1 13.47 7.34 -31.87
CA MET A 1 13.78 6.83 -30.53
C MET A 1 12.46 6.64 -29.80
N LEU A 2 11.86 5.46 -29.95
CA LEU A 2 10.50 5.12 -29.52
C LEU A 2 10.56 3.92 -28.57
N VAL A 3 11.28 4.05 -27.44
CA VAL A 3 11.45 2.92 -26.49
C VAL A 3 11.01 3.29 -25.06
N GLU A 4 10.60 4.53 -24.80
CA GLU A 4 10.22 4.96 -23.45
C GLU A 4 8.70 5.06 -23.21
N ARG A 5 7.87 4.88 -24.25
CA ARG A 5 6.40 5.01 -24.12
C ARG A 5 5.63 3.71 -23.88
N GLU A 6 6.25 2.55 -24.04
CA GLU A 6 5.56 1.25 -23.89
C GLU A 6 5.50 0.73 -22.44
N ILE A 7 6.26 1.29 -21.49
CA ILE A 7 6.30 0.77 -20.10
C ILE A 7 5.10 1.24 -19.25
N PHE A 8 4.39 2.30 -19.66
CA PHE A 8 3.39 2.94 -18.79
C PHE A 8 1.93 2.53 -19.01
N ALA A 9 1.62 1.75 -20.04
CA ALA A 9 0.22 1.35 -20.33
C ALA A 9 -0.24 0.09 -19.58
N ASP A 10 0.65 -0.88 -19.28
CA ASP A 10 0.27 -2.21 -18.77
C ASP A 10 0.79 -2.53 -17.35
N TRP A 11 1.23 -1.53 -16.58
CA TRP A 11 1.74 -1.80 -15.23
C TRP A 11 0.60 -2.12 -14.24
N ARG A 12 -0.62 -1.63 -14.52
CA ARG A 12 -1.78 -1.69 -13.61
C ARG A 12 -2.89 -2.59 -14.18
N PRO A 13 -3.50 -3.49 -13.38
CA PRO A 13 -4.67 -4.25 -13.80
C PRO A 13 -5.87 -3.33 -14.13
N PRO A 14 -6.78 -3.79 -15.01
CA PRO A 14 -7.90 -2.98 -15.49
C PRO A 14 -8.96 -2.69 -14.41
N TYR A 15 -8.94 -3.41 -13.29
CA TYR A 15 -9.86 -3.22 -12.17
C TYR A 15 -9.16 -3.48 -10.84
N ALA A 16 -9.67 -2.88 -9.77
CA ALA A 16 -9.26 -3.18 -8.41
C ALA A 16 -9.94 -4.46 -7.92
N TYR A 17 -9.20 -5.33 -7.24
CA TYR A 17 -9.76 -6.49 -6.59
C TYR A 17 -10.57 -6.10 -5.34
N VAL A 18 -11.83 -6.52 -5.30
CA VAL A 18 -12.70 -6.43 -4.12
C VAL A 18 -13.40 -7.79 -3.94
N PRO A 19 -13.18 -8.49 -2.82
CA PRO A 19 -13.79 -9.79 -2.56
C PRO A 19 -15.31 -9.78 -2.74
N GLY A 20 -15.82 -10.77 -3.49
CA GLY A 20 -17.24 -10.91 -3.80
C GLY A 20 -17.81 -9.89 -4.79
N ARG A 21 -16.98 -9.00 -5.37
CA ARG A 21 -17.42 -8.00 -6.36
C ARG A 21 -16.66 -8.06 -7.67
N SER A 22 -15.35 -8.30 -7.63
CA SER A 22 -14.54 -8.46 -8.84
C SER A 22 -13.83 -9.81 -8.83
N PRO A 23 -13.51 -10.38 -10.01
CA PRO A 23 -12.68 -11.57 -10.08
C PRO A 23 -11.29 -11.29 -9.51
N ARG A 24 -10.64 -12.33 -8.99
CA ARG A 24 -9.25 -12.23 -8.51
C ARG A 24 -8.31 -12.17 -9.71
N HIS A 25 -7.24 -11.40 -9.57
CA HIS A 25 -6.12 -11.40 -10.52
C HIS A 25 -5.40 -12.76 -10.53
N ALA A 26 -4.64 -13.05 -11.59
CA ALA A 26 -3.76 -14.20 -11.61
C ALA A 26 -2.73 -14.12 -10.46
N GLU A 27 -2.40 -15.26 -9.84
CA GLU A 27 -1.58 -15.29 -8.62
C GLU A 27 -0.20 -14.64 -8.78
N ASN A 28 0.40 -14.73 -9.96
CA ASN A 28 1.75 -14.25 -10.26
C ASN A 28 1.77 -12.86 -10.94
N LEU A 29 0.62 -12.19 -11.08
CA LEU A 29 0.52 -10.92 -11.83
C LEU A 29 1.51 -9.85 -11.32
N PHE A 30 1.78 -9.85 -10.02
CA PHE A 30 2.59 -8.83 -9.35
C PHE A 30 4.02 -9.26 -9.03
N ASP A 31 4.42 -10.49 -9.35
CA ASP A 31 5.74 -11.02 -8.97
C ASP A 31 6.88 -10.18 -9.56
N ARG A 32 6.68 -9.61 -10.76
CA ARG A 32 7.63 -8.68 -11.40
C ARG A 32 7.91 -7.40 -10.60
N PHE A 33 7.11 -7.07 -9.59
CA PHE A 33 7.30 -5.89 -8.74
C PHE A 33 7.90 -6.21 -7.38
N LYS A 34 7.76 -7.46 -6.93
CA LYS A 34 8.19 -7.89 -5.59
C LYS A 34 9.71 -7.80 -5.47
N VAL A 35 10.18 -7.56 -4.25
CA VAL A 35 11.60 -7.54 -3.94
C VAL A 35 12.10 -8.94 -3.56
N ASP A 36 13.38 -9.20 -3.81
CA ASP A 36 14.04 -10.42 -3.35
C ASP A 36 14.15 -10.44 -1.81
N ALA A 37 14.12 -11.62 -1.19
CA ALA A 37 14.19 -11.72 0.26
C ALA A 37 15.48 -11.15 0.90
N ASN A 38 16.55 -11.01 0.11
CA ASN A 38 17.86 -10.53 0.55
C ASN A 38 18.14 -9.07 0.16
N ILE A 39 17.15 -8.32 -0.31
CA ILE A 39 17.33 -6.90 -0.63
C ILE A 39 17.72 -6.09 0.61
N ASP A 40 18.65 -5.15 0.46
CA ASP A 40 19.07 -4.29 1.56
C ASP A 40 17.94 -3.31 1.95
N ASP A 41 17.75 -3.10 3.26
CA ASP A 41 16.68 -2.23 3.78
C ASP A 41 16.70 -0.80 3.20
N ASP A 42 17.89 -0.28 2.88
CA ASP A 42 18.07 1.06 2.29
C ASP A 42 17.55 1.15 0.84
N GLN A 43 17.39 0.02 0.15
CA GLN A 43 16.89 -0.06 -1.22
C GLN A 43 15.37 -0.18 -1.30
N PHE A 44 14.67 -0.42 -0.18
CA PHE A 44 13.21 -0.56 -0.18
C PHE A 44 12.52 0.67 -0.79
N SER A 45 12.96 1.88 -0.42
CA SER A 45 12.31 3.13 -0.86
C SER A 45 12.41 3.40 -2.36
N SER A 46 13.40 2.82 -3.05
CA SER A 46 13.59 2.94 -4.50
C SER A 46 13.03 1.75 -5.29
N SER A 47 12.62 0.68 -4.59
CA SER A 47 12.08 -0.53 -5.21
C SER A 47 10.76 -0.30 -5.96
N ASN A 48 10.51 -1.14 -6.97
CA ASN A 48 9.23 -1.14 -7.69
C ASN A 48 8.06 -1.52 -6.79
N ALA A 49 8.23 -2.48 -5.88
CA ALA A 49 7.20 -2.85 -4.90
C ALA A 49 6.73 -1.63 -4.09
N TRP A 50 7.66 -0.81 -3.59
CA TRP A 50 7.31 0.38 -2.80
C TRP A 50 6.59 1.42 -3.64
N ARG A 51 7.16 1.78 -4.80
CA ARG A 51 6.60 2.80 -5.70
C ARG A 51 5.22 2.44 -6.20
N PHE A 52 5.04 1.21 -6.68
CA PHE A 52 3.74 0.75 -7.18
C PHE A 52 2.76 0.47 -6.04
N GLY A 53 3.21 -0.02 -4.89
CA GLY A 53 2.36 -0.20 -3.71
C GLY A 53 1.71 1.08 -3.25
N LEU A 54 2.47 2.18 -3.20
CA LEU A 54 1.93 3.51 -2.88
C LEU A 54 1.01 4.04 -3.98
N ALA A 55 1.36 3.87 -5.26
CA ALA A 55 0.49 4.27 -6.37
C ALA A 55 -0.84 3.51 -6.36
N PHE A 56 -0.82 2.21 -6.10
CA PHE A 56 -2.03 1.40 -5.93
C PHE A 56 -2.90 1.89 -4.79
N LEU A 57 -2.32 2.18 -3.61
CA LEU A 57 -3.07 2.71 -2.47
C LEU A 57 -3.73 4.03 -2.83
N ASN A 58 -2.96 4.98 -3.37
CA ASN A 58 -3.43 6.30 -3.75
C ASN A 58 -4.64 6.26 -4.69
N ASP A 59 -4.67 5.27 -5.57
CA ASP A 59 -5.73 5.14 -6.56
C ASP A 59 -6.82 4.11 -6.17
N GLY A 60 -6.82 3.67 -4.91
CA GLY A 60 -7.87 2.80 -4.34
C GLY A 60 -7.79 1.33 -4.73
N TYR A 61 -6.64 0.85 -5.21
CA TYR A 61 -6.36 -0.55 -5.53
C TYR A 61 -5.71 -1.20 -4.31
N PHE A 62 -6.51 -1.28 -3.26
CA PHE A 62 -6.02 -1.57 -1.91
C PHE A 62 -5.47 -2.98 -1.75
N TRP A 63 -6.08 -3.96 -2.40
CA TRP A 63 -5.59 -5.32 -2.34
C TRP A 63 -4.26 -5.46 -3.09
N GLU A 64 -4.15 -4.85 -4.27
CA GLU A 64 -2.92 -4.86 -5.07
C GLU A 64 -1.76 -4.17 -4.35
N SER A 65 -2.05 -3.07 -3.64
CA SER A 65 -1.09 -2.40 -2.76
C SER A 65 -0.55 -3.36 -1.70
N HIS A 66 -1.44 -4.09 -1.01
CA HIS A 66 -1.04 -5.12 -0.05
C HIS A 66 -0.13 -6.19 -0.68
N GLU A 67 -0.55 -6.78 -1.81
CA GLU A 67 0.18 -7.88 -2.45
C GLU A 67 1.62 -7.52 -2.84
N VAL A 68 1.86 -6.30 -3.33
CA VAL A 68 3.23 -5.90 -3.69
C VAL A 68 4.07 -5.54 -2.47
N LEU A 69 3.47 -4.85 -1.49
CA LEU A 69 4.17 -4.37 -0.29
C LEU A 69 4.52 -5.51 0.69
N GLU A 70 3.79 -6.63 0.66
CA GLU A 70 4.06 -7.79 1.52
C GLU A 70 5.51 -8.28 1.35
N SER A 71 6.05 -8.27 0.12
CA SER A 71 7.44 -8.69 -0.13
C SER A 71 8.47 -7.84 0.63
N ILE A 72 8.26 -6.53 0.72
CA ILE A 72 9.12 -5.63 1.52
C ILE A 72 8.92 -5.90 3.01
N TRP A 73 7.68 -6.08 3.47
CA TRP A 73 7.42 -6.35 4.88
C TRP A 73 8.08 -7.65 5.35
N LEU A 74 8.07 -8.69 4.52
CA LEU A 74 8.73 -9.97 4.81
C LEU A 74 10.25 -9.82 4.86
N ALA A 75 10.85 -9.10 3.91
CA ALA A 75 12.31 -8.90 3.83
C ALA A 75 12.85 -7.98 4.94
N ALA A 76 12.08 -6.96 5.36
CA ALA A 76 12.52 -5.96 6.33
C ALA A 76 12.96 -6.57 7.67
N ALA A 77 14.07 -6.06 8.20
CA ALA A 77 14.61 -6.48 9.48
C ALA A 77 13.57 -6.41 10.62
N GLN A 78 13.57 -7.42 11.49
CA GLN A 78 12.66 -7.44 12.63
C GLN A 78 12.86 -6.19 13.50
N ASN A 79 11.76 -5.63 14.01
CA ASN A 79 11.78 -4.42 14.83
C ASN A 79 12.37 -3.17 14.15
N SER A 80 12.56 -3.14 12.82
CA SER A 80 13.02 -1.94 12.11
C SER A 80 11.90 -0.92 11.92
N ALA A 81 12.28 0.36 11.75
CA ALA A 81 11.35 1.42 11.40
C ALA A 81 10.66 1.13 10.05
N GLN A 82 11.42 0.59 9.10
CA GLN A 82 10.97 0.21 7.77
C GLN A 82 9.87 -0.85 7.86
N LYS A 83 10.07 -1.92 8.65
CA LYS A 83 9.07 -2.98 8.82
C LYS A 83 7.77 -2.43 9.41
N CYS A 84 7.87 -1.59 10.45
CA CYS A 84 6.71 -0.90 11.04
C CYS A 84 6.00 0.00 10.01
N MET A 85 6.75 0.78 9.23
CA MET A 85 6.19 1.68 8.22
C MET A 85 5.45 0.91 7.14
N VAL A 86 6.07 -0.12 6.55
CA VAL A 86 5.43 -0.94 5.51
C VAL A 86 4.19 -1.64 6.06
N GLN A 87 4.25 -2.20 7.26
CA GLN A 87 3.09 -2.83 7.88
C GLN A 87 1.97 -1.81 8.13
N GLY A 88 2.29 -0.60 8.55
CA GLY A 88 1.32 0.49 8.73
C GLY A 88 0.62 0.86 7.42
N ILE A 89 1.37 1.01 6.33
CA ILE A 89 0.82 1.28 4.98
C ILE A 89 -0.04 0.10 4.48
N ILE A 90 0.39 -1.15 4.73
CA ILE A 90 -0.43 -2.34 4.43
C ILE A 90 -1.75 -2.31 5.18
N GLN A 91 -1.76 -1.96 6.47
CA GLN A 91 -3.00 -1.88 7.24
C GLN A 91 -3.89 -0.73 6.80
N LEU A 92 -3.29 0.38 6.36
CA LEU A 92 -4.03 1.48 5.75
C LEU A 92 -4.72 1.02 4.44
N ALA A 93 -4.02 0.27 3.59
CA ALA A 93 -4.61 -0.33 2.39
C ALA A 93 -5.74 -1.30 2.76
N ASN A 94 -5.51 -2.21 3.71
CA ASN A 94 -6.53 -3.14 4.19
C ASN A 94 -7.78 -2.43 4.73
N ALA A 95 -7.62 -1.30 5.43
CA ALA A 95 -8.73 -0.48 5.88
C ALA A 95 -9.56 0.04 4.69
N GLY A 96 -8.90 0.59 3.67
CA GLY A 96 -9.55 1.02 2.42
C GLY A 96 -10.31 -0.10 1.72
N LEU A 97 -9.73 -1.31 1.68
CA LEU A 97 -10.41 -2.49 1.14
C LEU A 97 -11.68 -2.83 1.95
N LYS A 98 -11.61 -2.77 3.28
CA LYS A 98 -12.77 -3.00 4.16
C LYS A 98 -13.87 -1.97 3.94
N PHE A 99 -13.53 -0.70 3.75
CA PHE A 99 -14.52 0.33 3.39
C PHE A 99 -15.16 0.06 2.04
N LYS A 100 -14.38 -0.35 1.02
CA LYS A 100 -14.96 -0.79 -0.26
C LYS A 100 -15.93 -1.96 -0.08
N MET A 101 -15.63 -2.88 0.83
CA MET A 101 -16.49 -4.01 1.18
C MET A 101 -17.70 -3.64 2.06
N LYS A 102 -17.88 -2.36 2.44
CA LYS A 102 -18.90 -1.88 3.41
C LYS A 102 -18.76 -2.54 4.80
N GLN A 103 -17.52 -2.82 5.21
CA GLN A 103 -17.17 -3.40 6.50
C GLN A 103 -16.52 -2.33 7.41
N ASP A 104 -17.27 -1.27 7.71
CA ASP A 104 -16.74 -0.04 8.32
C ASP A 104 -16.06 -0.27 9.68
N ASP A 105 -16.65 -1.10 10.54
CA ASP A 105 -16.05 -1.41 11.85
C ASP A 105 -14.69 -2.11 11.72
N ALA A 106 -14.55 -3.00 10.74
CA ALA A 106 -13.28 -3.66 10.46
C ALA A 106 -12.26 -2.67 9.89
N GLY A 107 -12.69 -1.78 8.99
CA GLY A 107 -11.83 -0.71 8.46
C GLY A 107 -11.34 0.24 9.55
N ASN A 108 -12.21 0.68 10.47
CA ASN A 108 -11.84 1.57 11.57
C ASN A 108 -10.80 0.94 12.51
N ARG A 109 -10.93 -0.36 12.83
CA ARG A 109 -9.92 -1.07 13.63
C ARG A 109 -8.56 -1.12 12.93
N LEU A 110 -8.56 -1.30 11.61
CA LEU A 110 -7.33 -1.31 10.81
C LEU A 110 -6.69 0.08 10.72
N LEU A 111 -7.48 1.15 10.66
CA LEU A 111 -6.95 2.52 10.74
C LEU A 111 -6.22 2.79 12.04
N ILE A 112 -6.79 2.39 13.19
CA ILE A 112 -6.15 2.53 14.50
C ILE A 112 -4.82 1.75 14.53
N MET A 113 -4.80 0.54 13.98
CA MET A 113 -3.57 -0.27 13.90
C MET A 113 -2.53 0.38 12.98
N ALA A 114 -2.95 0.90 11.83
CA ALA A 114 -2.09 1.60 10.90
C ALA A 114 -1.44 2.83 11.57
N ASP A 115 -2.22 3.65 12.27
CA ASP A 115 -1.73 4.83 12.98
C ASP A 115 -0.66 4.47 14.02
N GLY A 116 -0.93 3.46 14.86
CA GLY A 116 0.04 3.02 15.86
C GLY A 116 1.35 2.51 15.25
N LEU A 117 1.27 1.78 14.13
CA LEU A 117 2.46 1.27 13.42
C LEU A 117 3.26 2.39 12.75
N ILE A 118 2.58 3.37 12.16
CA ILE A 118 3.22 4.52 11.52
C ILE A 118 3.87 5.43 12.56
N GLU A 119 3.20 5.68 13.68
CA GLU A 119 3.77 6.42 14.82
C GLU A 119 5.01 5.72 15.37
N GLU A 120 4.96 4.40 15.55
CA GLU A 120 6.11 3.58 15.95
C GLU A 120 7.27 3.71 14.96
N ALA A 121 6.98 3.64 13.66
CA ALA A 121 7.98 3.79 12.62
C ALA A 121 8.66 5.16 12.68
N SER A 122 7.88 6.24 12.79
CA SER A 122 8.40 7.60 12.94
C SER A 122 9.23 7.78 14.21
N ARG A 123 8.83 7.15 15.32
CA ARG A 123 9.62 7.20 16.57
C ARG A 123 11.00 6.55 16.42
N ARG A 124 11.10 5.47 15.63
CA ARG A 124 12.35 4.74 15.39
C ARG A 124 13.21 5.37 14.29
N GLY A 125 12.60 5.79 13.19
CA GLY A 125 13.29 6.22 11.96
C GLY A 125 13.32 7.73 11.73
N GLY A 126 12.67 8.52 12.59
CA GLY A 126 12.69 9.98 12.53
C GLY A 126 11.65 10.59 11.59
N LEU A 127 12.00 11.72 10.98
CA LEU A 127 11.06 12.59 10.24
C LEU A 127 10.56 11.99 8.91
N ALA A 128 11.30 11.05 8.33
CA ALA A 128 10.90 10.34 7.13
C ALA A 128 11.40 8.89 7.18
N VAL A 129 10.51 7.95 6.91
CA VAL A 129 10.83 6.52 6.83
C VAL A 129 10.39 6.02 5.47
N LEU A 130 11.30 5.38 4.72
CA LEU A 130 11.07 4.96 3.34
C LEU A 130 10.61 6.10 2.42
N GLY A 131 11.10 7.32 2.67
CA GLY A 131 10.75 8.52 1.91
C GLY A 131 9.36 9.10 2.24
N LEU A 132 8.63 8.54 3.21
CA LEU A 132 7.34 9.08 3.66
C LEU A 132 7.55 10.01 4.85
N SER A 133 7.25 11.29 4.63
CA SER A 133 7.07 12.29 5.70
C SER A 133 5.66 12.22 6.30
N ALA A 134 5.45 12.90 7.42
CA ALA A 134 4.12 13.08 8.01
C ALA A 134 3.10 13.66 7.02
N ALA A 135 3.52 14.55 6.12
CA ALA A 135 2.66 15.12 5.09
C ALA A 135 2.22 14.05 4.06
N ASN A 136 3.15 13.17 3.64
CA ASN A 136 2.81 12.08 2.73
C ASN A 136 1.82 11.10 3.38
N ILE A 137 2.06 10.76 4.65
CA ILE A 137 1.18 9.88 5.44
C ILE A 137 -0.23 10.47 5.54
N SER A 138 -0.35 11.77 5.85
CA SER A 138 -1.65 12.44 5.93
C SER A 138 -2.42 12.38 4.61
N ILE A 139 -1.74 12.50 3.46
CA ILE A 139 -2.37 12.40 2.15
C ILE A 139 -2.89 10.99 1.91
N LEU A 140 -2.07 9.96 2.15
CA LEU A 140 -2.48 8.56 1.99
C LEU A 140 -3.65 8.21 2.91
N ARG A 141 -3.64 8.73 4.13
CA ARG A 141 -4.74 8.54 5.08
C ARG A 141 -6.04 9.18 4.58
N ALA A 142 -5.97 10.41 4.07
CA ALA A 142 -7.13 11.09 3.51
C ALA A 142 -7.74 10.32 2.32
N VAL A 143 -6.92 9.74 1.44
CA VAL A 143 -7.40 8.87 0.35
C VAL A 143 -8.28 7.75 0.88
N VAL A 144 -7.83 7.02 1.91
CA VAL A 144 -8.59 5.93 2.50
C VAL A 144 -9.89 6.40 3.13
N GLU A 145 -9.89 7.56 3.79
CA GLU A 145 -11.09 8.15 4.41
C GLU A 145 -12.12 8.62 3.38
N THR A 146 -11.69 9.10 2.21
CA THR A 146 -12.64 9.52 1.15
C THR A 146 -13.49 8.38 0.60
N ILE A 147 -12.98 7.14 0.65
CA ILE A 147 -13.72 5.94 0.21
C ILE A 147 -14.90 5.62 1.13
N ARG A 148 -14.91 6.15 2.36
CA ARG A 148 -16.00 5.99 3.31
C ARG A 148 -17.28 6.69 2.86
N MET A 149 -17.21 7.65 1.93
CA MET A 149 -18.39 8.38 1.50
C MET A 149 -19.42 7.43 0.88
N PRO A 150 -20.66 7.40 1.41
CA PRO A 150 -21.76 6.76 0.70
C PRO A 150 -21.91 7.43 -0.66
N ASP A 151 -22.22 6.64 -1.69
CA ASP A 151 -22.67 7.19 -2.97
C ASP A 151 -23.94 8.03 -2.72
N TYR A 152 -23.78 9.32 -2.47
CA TYR A 152 -24.85 10.32 -2.56
C TYR A 152 -24.81 10.95 -3.96
N ALA A 153 -24.95 10.11 -4.99
CA ALA A 153 -25.18 10.45 -6.39
C ALA A 153 -25.31 9.10 -7.13
N LYS A 154 -26.40 8.70 -7.79
CA LYS A 154 -27.58 9.34 -8.35
C LYS A 154 -28.76 8.36 -8.25
#